data_AF-A0A7I8VJY0-F1
#
_entry.id   AF-A0A7I8VJY0-F1
#
_cell.length_a   1.000
_cell.length_b   1.000
_cell.length_c   1.000
_cell.angle_alpha   90.00
_cell.angle_beta   90.00
_cell.angle_gamma   90.00
#
_symmetry.space_group_name_H-M   'P 1'
#
loop_
_entity.id
_entity.type
_entity.pdbx_description
1 polymer ?
#
loop_
_entity_poly.entity_id
_entity_poly.type
_entity_poly.pdbx_seq_one_letter_code
_entity_poly.pdbx_strand_id
1 'polypeptide(L)'
;MSQYKPADSKREEFRKYLEKAGVIDSMTKVLVGLYEEPEKPNNALDYLKKHIGSEGPESADFEALKLEVSELRRKVEELTEENGQLKMRLQTYEPEKEENTSPEA
;
A
#
# COMPACT_ATOMS: atom_id res chain seq x y z
N MET A 1 24.88 -34.11 -32.48
CA MET A 1 23.60 -33.57 -31.99
C MET A 1 23.62 -33.67 -30.48
N SER A 2 23.60 -32.54 -29.77
CA SER A 2 23.77 -32.50 -28.31
C SER A 2 22.58 -33.20 -27.63
N GLN A 3 22.88 -34.14 -26.74
CA GLN A 3 21.91 -34.97 -26.05
C GLN A 3 21.15 -34.10 -25.03
N TYR A 4 19.91 -33.72 -25.37
CA TYR A 4 19.00 -33.02 -24.47
C TYR A 4 18.72 -33.91 -23.26
N LYS A 5 19.31 -33.59 -22.11
CA LYS A 5 19.01 -34.30 -20.86
C LYS A 5 17.70 -33.72 -20.30
N PRO A 6 16.67 -34.53 -20.02
CA PRO A 6 15.40 -34.06 -19.46
C PRO A 6 15.54 -33.26 -18.15
N ALA A 7 16.63 -33.47 -17.39
CA ALA A 7 16.95 -32.69 -16.21
C ALA A 7 17.33 -31.24 -16.52
N ASP A 8 18.00 -31.00 -17.66
CA ASP A 8 18.37 -29.66 -18.12
C ASP A 8 17.11 -28.89 -18.59
N SER A 9 16.12 -29.58 -19.18
CA SER A 9 14.80 -29.01 -19.53
C SER A 9 14.09 -28.40 -18.33
N LYS A 10 13.94 -29.19 -17.25
CA LYS A 10 13.20 -28.76 -16.06
C LYS A 10 13.89 -27.61 -15.35
N ARG A 11 15.23 -27.64 -15.30
CA ARG A 11 16.01 -26.56 -14.71
C ARG A 11 15.86 -25.26 -15.49
N GLU A 12 15.88 -25.35 -16.82
CA GLU A 12 15.71 -24.20 -17.71
C GLU A 12 14.29 -23.61 -17.62
N GLU A 13 13.26 -24.45 -17.60
CA GLU A 13 11.88 -24.04 -17.39
C GLU A 13 11.71 -23.31 -16.05
N PHE A 14 12.30 -23.83 -14.97
CA PHE A 14 12.24 -23.19 -13.66
C PHE A 14 12.98 -21.84 -13.64
N ARG A 15 14.15 -21.76 -14.29
CA ARG A 15 14.88 -20.49 -14.43
C ARG A 15 14.03 -19.44 -15.16
N LYS A 16 13.44 -19.81 -16.31
CA LYS A 16 12.56 -18.93 -17.09
C LYS A 16 11.33 -18.47 -16.29
N TYR A 17 10.78 -19.36 -15.47
CA TYR A 17 9.69 -19.01 -14.56
C TYR A 17 10.11 -17.91 -13.57
N LEU A 18 11.25 -18.08 -12.90
CA LEU A 18 11.75 -17.09 -11.94
C LEU A 18 12.09 -15.75 -12.60
N GLU A 19 12.64 -15.79 -13.81
CA GLU A 19 12.95 -14.61 -14.61
C GLU A 19 11.67 -13.87 -15.03
N LYS A 20 10.67 -14.59 -15.56
CA LYS A 20 9.37 -14.01 -15.93
C LYS A 20 8.62 -13.44 -14.74
N ALA A 21 8.75 -14.05 -13.56
CA ALA A 21 8.14 -13.58 -12.32
C ALA A 21 8.92 -12.41 -11.67
N GLY A 22 10.07 -12.00 -12.22
CA GLY A 22 10.88 -10.89 -11.69
C GLY A 22 11.71 -11.24 -10.44
N VAL A 23 11.71 -12.50 -10.00
CA VAL A 23 12.44 -12.94 -8.80
C VAL A 23 13.95 -12.74 -8.97
N ILE A 24 14.47 -13.03 -10.17
CA ILE A 24 15.90 -12.87 -10.47
C ILE A 24 16.31 -11.40 -10.41
N ASP A 25 15.50 -10.49 -10.96
CA ASP A 25 15.76 -9.05 -10.96
C ASP A 25 15.74 -8.47 -9.53
N SER A 26 14.70 -8.82 -8.75
CA SER A 26 14.59 -8.42 -7.34
C SER A 26 15.77 -8.92 -6.50
N MET A 27 16.14 -10.21 -6.62
CA MET A 27 17.28 -10.75 -5.89
C MET A 27 18.61 -10.09 -6.32
N THR A 28 18.73 -9.74 -7.60
CA THR A 28 19.91 -9.05 -8.14
C THR A 28 20.03 -7.65 -7.53
N LYS A 29 18.93 -6.89 -7.45
CA LYS A 29 18.92 -5.55 -6.83
C LYS A 29 19.34 -5.57 -5.35
N VAL A 30 18.79 -6.50 -4.56
CA VAL A 30 19.18 -6.65 -3.14
C VAL A 30 20.68 -6.97 -3.00
N LEU A 31 21.20 -7.85 -3.87
CA LEU A 31 22.63 -8.22 -3.85
C LEU A 31 23.53 -7.06 -4.31
N VAL A 32 23.10 -6.26 -5.29
CA VAL A 32 23.79 -5.04 -5.71
C VAL A 32 23.82 -4.03 -4.57
N GLY A 33 22.68 -3.78 -3.90
CA GLY A 33 22.62 -2.90 -2.73
C GLY A 33 23.59 -3.36 -1.63
N LEU A 34 23.58 -4.67 -1.29
CA LEU A 34 24.54 -5.23 -0.34
C LEU A 34 26.00 -5.04 -0.78
N TYR A 35 26.28 -5.13 -2.09
CA TYR A 35 27.61 -4.90 -2.64
C TYR A 35 28.03 -3.42 -2.59
N GLU A 36 27.08 -2.50 -2.73
CA GLU A 36 27.32 -1.05 -2.72
C GLU A 36 27.39 -0.46 -1.29
N GLU A 37 26.88 -1.17 -0.28
CA GLU A 37 26.95 -0.72 1.13
C GLU A 37 28.39 -0.35 1.54
N PRO A 38 28.64 0.91 1.97
CA PRO A 38 29.98 1.39 2.32
C PRO A 38 30.54 0.69 3.55
N GLU A 39 29.67 0.33 4.50
CA GLU A 39 30.00 -0.51 5.65
C GLU A 39 29.24 -1.83 5.53
N LYS A 40 29.98 -2.92 5.30
CA LYS A 40 29.33 -4.23 5.14
C LYS A 40 28.66 -4.65 6.45
N PRO A 41 27.38 -5.06 6.42
CA PRO A 41 26.71 -5.52 7.62
C PRO A 41 27.41 -6.77 8.15
N ASN A 42 27.56 -6.85 9.48
CA ASN A 42 28.16 -8.00 10.14
C ASN A 42 27.41 -9.31 9.84
N ASN A 43 26.13 -9.23 9.48
CA ASN A 43 25.32 -10.36 9.04
C ASN A 43 24.61 -10.09 7.71
N ALA A 44 25.20 -10.57 6.62
CA ALA A 44 24.64 -10.45 5.26
C ALA A 44 23.29 -11.17 5.09
N LEU A 45 23.04 -12.25 5.82
CA LEU A 45 21.76 -12.97 5.73
C LEU A 45 20.61 -12.15 6.30
N ASP A 46 20.84 -11.42 7.39
CA ASP A 46 19.82 -10.56 7.98
C ASP A 46 19.55 -9.34 7.09
N TYR A 47 20.57 -8.81 6.42
CA TYR A 47 20.39 -7.79 5.38
C TYR A 47 19.47 -8.30 4.26
N LEU A 48 19.73 -9.50 3.72
CA LEU A 48 18.90 -10.08 2.66
C LEU A 48 17.44 -10.27 3.10
N LYS A 49 17.22 -10.85 4.29
CA LYS A 49 15.86 -11.06 4.83
C LYS A 49 15.06 -9.76 4.92
N LYS A 50 15.72 -8.67 5.34
CA LYS A 50 15.08 -7.36 5.46
C LYS A 50 14.70 -6.78 4.11
N HIS A 51 15.57 -6.89 3.10
CA HIS A 51 15.39 -6.16 1.83
C HIS A 51 14.57 -6.94 0.79
N ILE A 52 14.57 -8.29 0.82
CA ILE A 52 13.76 -9.12 -0.09
C ILE A 52 12.25 -8.85 0.08
N GLY A 53 11.77 -8.58 1.29
CA GLY A 53 10.36 -8.30 1.56
C GLY A 53 9.95 -6.83 1.42
N SER A 54 10.90 -5.93 1.20
CA SER A 54 10.67 -4.48 1.25
C SER A 54 10.83 -3.78 -0.11
N GLU A 55 11.51 -4.40 -1.07
CA GLU A 55 11.78 -3.81 -2.39
C GLU A 55 10.78 -4.21 -3.49
N GLY A 56 9.68 -4.89 -3.13
CA GLY A 56 8.63 -5.22 -4.09
C GLY A 56 7.78 -3.99 -4.48
N PRO A 57 7.20 -3.94 -5.69
CA PRO A 57 6.22 -2.92 -6.07
C PRO A 57 5.05 -2.85 -5.07
N GLU A 58 4.71 -3.99 -4.45
CA GLU A 58 3.74 -4.07 -3.36
C GLU A 58 4.07 -3.17 -2.15
N SER A 59 5.36 -2.87 -1.86
CA SER A 59 5.70 -1.99 -0.74
C SER A 59 5.46 -0.52 -1.04
N ALA A 60 5.74 -0.09 -2.28
CA ALA A 60 5.44 1.27 -2.74
C ALA A 60 3.93 1.49 -2.81
N ASP A 61 3.18 0.51 -3.34
CA ASP A 61 1.73 0.53 -3.37
C ASP A 61 1.13 0.49 -1.96
N PHE A 62 1.71 -0.29 -1.05
CA PHE A 62 1.29 -0.36 0.34
C PHE A 62 1.49 0.97 1.09
N GLU A 63 2.65 1.62 0.91
CA GLU A 63 2.90 2.93 1.53
C GLU A 63 2.04 4.03 0.90
N ALA A 64 1.80 4.00 -0.41
CA ALA A 64 0.86 4.90 -1.07
C ALA A 64 -0.58 4.71 -0.54
N LEU A 65 -1.03 3.47 -0.41
CA LEU A 65 -2.35 3.14 0.14
C LEU A 65 -2.48 3.59 1.60
N LYS A 66 -1.43 3.45 2.39
CA LYS A 66 -1.39 3.91 3.78
C LYS A 66 -1.47 5.43 3.90
N LEU A 67 -0.82 6.16 2.98
CA LEU A 67 -0.95 7.61 2.88
C LEU A 67 -2.38 8.01 2.51
N GLU A 68 -2.96 7.38 1.49
CA GLU A 68 -4.34 7.63 1.06
C GLU A 68 -5.34 7.39 2.20
N VAL A 69 -5.20 6.31 2.95
CA VAL A 69 -6.03 6.03 4.14
C VAL A 69 -5.91 7.13 5.19
N SER A 70 -4.70 7.66 5.42
CA SER A 70 -4.49 8.76 6.36
C SER A 70 -5.17 10.04 5.89
N GLU A 71 -5.05 10.38 4.61
CA GLU A 71 -5.67 11.58 4.03
C GLU A 71 -7.20 11.50 4.02
N LEU A 72 -7.76 10.34 3.63
CA LEU A 72 -9.20 10.10 3.67
C LEU A 72 -9.75 10.20 5.09
N ARG A 73 -9.06 9.66 6.09
CA ARG A 73 -9.46 9.79 7.50
C ARG A 73 -9.49 11.25 7.94
N ARG A 74 -8.47 12.04 7.59
CA ARG A 74 -8.43 13.48 7.88
C ARG A 74 -9.59 14.20 7.21
N LYS A 75 -9.89 13.87 5.95
CA LYS A 75 -10.99 14.50 5.21
C LYS A 75 -12.35 14.16 5.81
N VAL A 76 -12.54 12.93 6.25
CA VAL A 76 -13.78 12.51 6.95
C VAL A 76 -13.95 13.29 8.25
N GLU A 77 -12.88 13.46 9.02
CA GLU A 77 -12.92 14.24 10.27
C GLU A 77 -13.28 15.71 10.02
N GLU A 78 -12.57 16.37 9.09
CA GLU A 78 -12.87 17.76 8.67
C GLU A 78 -14.33 17.94 8.23
N LEU A 79 -14.80 17.05 7.35
CA LEU A 79 -16.18 17.11 6.83
C LEU A 79 -17.21 16.83 7.94
N THR A 80 -16.90 15.94 8.88
CA THR A 80 -17.80 15.63 10.00
C THR A 80 -17.93 16.82 10.94
N GLU A 81 -16.83 17.51 11.24
CA GLU A 81 -16.83 18.73 12.03
C GLU A 81 -17.59 19.86 11.33
N GLU A 82 -17.32 20.09 10.04
CA GLU A 82 -18.00 21.12 9.25
C GLU A 82 -19.52 20.86 9.19
N ASN A 83 -19.92 19.60 8.95
CA ASN A 83 -21.31 19.21 8.90
C ASN A 83 -21.99 19.39 10.27
N GLY A 84 -21.29 19.11 11.37
CA GLY A 84 -21.74 19.41 12.73
C GLY A 84 -21.97 20.90 12.95
N GLN A 85 -21.02 21.74 12.55
CA GLN A 85 -21.13 23.20 12.66
C GLN A 85 -22.27 23.77 11.81
N LEU A 86 -22.43 23.28 10.57
CA LEU A 86 -23.49 23.70 9.67
C LEU A 86 -24.87 23.30 10.22
N LYS A 87 -25.01 22.08 10.76
CA LYS A 87 -26.25 21.64 11.41
C LYS A 87 -26.61 22.51 12.62
N MET A 88 -25.64 22.86 13.47
CA MET A 88 -25.88 23.79 14.60
C MET A 88 -26.31 25.17 14.11
N ARG A 89 -25.67 25.70 13.05
CA ARG A 89 -26.07 26.98 12.45
C ARG A 89 -27.48 26.91 11.88
N LEU A 90 -27.82 25.86 11.11
CA LEU A 90 -29.17 25.68 10.56
C LEU A 90 -30.23 25.63 11.66
N GLN A 91 -29.98 24.90 12.75
CA GLN A 91 -30.89 24.85 13.90
C GLN A 91 -31.10 26.22 14.56
N THR A 92 -30.13 27.13 14.44
CA THR A 92 -30.25 28.52 14.93
C THR A 92 -31.11 29.39 14.00
N TYR A 93 -31.15 29.09 12.69
CA TYR A 93 -31.92 29.83 11.69
C TYR A 93 -33.30 29.21 11.39
N GLU A 94 -33.57 27.98 11.82
CA GLU A 94 -34.91 27.36 11.83
C GLU A 94 -35.49 27.21 13.26
N PRO A 95 -35.73 28.30 14.03
CA PRO A 95 -36.39 28.15 15.32
C PRO A 95 -37.90 27.85 15.25
N GLU A 96 -38.61 28.06 14.12
CA GLU A 96 -40.06 27.86 14.08
C GLU A 96 -40.58 27.31 12.72
N LYS A 97 -40.83 26.01 12.68
CA LYS A 97 -41.94 25.41 11.93
C LYS A 97 -42.76 24.53 12.86
N GLU A 98 -43.07 25.03 14.04
CA GLU A 98 -44.21 24.55 14.82
C GLU A 98 -45.09 25.76 15.13
N GLU A 99 -46.40 25.54 15.05
CA GLU A 99 -47.48 26.48 15.39
C GLU A 99 -47.92 27.46 14.28
N ASN A 100 -48.76 26.98 13.34
CA ASN A 100 -50.18 27.32 13.38
C ASN A 100 -51.00 26.44 12.41
N THR A 101 -51.43 25.25 12.86
CA THR A 101 -52.68 24.65 12.36
C THR A 101 -53.62 24.54 13.55
N SER A 102 -54.51 25.53 13.67
CA SER A 102 -55.61 25.59 14.63
C SER A 102 -56.29 24.25 14.86
N PRO A 103 -56.68 23.92 16.11
CA PRO A 103 -57.73 22.93 16.34
C PRO A 103 -59.06 23.61 16.04
N GLU A 104 -59.69 23.30 14.92
CA GLU A 104 -61.07 23.71 14.66
C GLU A 104 -62.02 22.63 15.21
N ALA A 105 -62.91 23.09 16.08
CA ALA A 105 -63.89 22.33 16.85
C ALA A 105 -65.10 21.87 16.01
#